data_AF-A0A535INL3-F1
#
_entry.id   AF-A0A535INL3-F1
#
_cell.length_a   1.000
_cell.length_b   1.000
_cell.length_c   1.000
_cell.angle_alpha   90.00
_cell.angle_beta   90.00
_cell.angle_gamma   90.00
#
_symmetry.space_group_name_H-M   'P 1'
#
loop_
_entity.id
_entity.type
_entity.pdbx_description
1 polymer ?
#
loop_
_entity_poly.entity_id
_entity_poly.type
_entity_poly.pdbx_seq_one_letter_code
_entity_poly.pdbx_strand_id
1 'polypeptide(L)'
;MSRLRAAAILALLAIASVVASFAAPVAHGADASFALDVSRRGDFVAQTNLVQCVGASMQMMLNIVGRDDRSASTQLKLQNLARSLSPARPDGKVRKGASVVGWSEGLNQLGAGPYRLVGASTLDEALGVAARAIRLTAKPVGLLMWQGRHAWVMSGFRATRDPLGGLDFKVTAATLLDPLYPRVSPRWGRGPRPGEVMTVAALGKHFLPRRAGPSANVWLSGFGGMYVMVVPYRMIRHGSARRP
;
A
#
# COMPACT_ATOMS: atom_id res chain seq x y z
N MET A 1 -33.68 -71.89 -66.03
CA MET A 1 -32.55 -72.35 -65.19
C MET A 1 -31.88 -71.12 -64.58
N SER A 2 -31.58 -71.17 -63.27
CA SER A 2 -30.72 -70.27 -62.44
C SER A 2 -31.03 -68.75 -62.39
N ARG A 3 -31.56 -68.20 -61.27
CA ARG A 3 -30.89 -67.70 -60.02
C ARG A 3 -30.14 -66.37 -60.26
N LEU A 4 -30.08 -65.33 -59.41
CA LEU A 4 -30.77 -64.78 -58.21
C LEU A 4 -29.88 -63.57 -57.76
N ARG A 5 -30.47 -62.52 -57.13
CA ARG A 5 -29.85 -61.48 -56.24
C ARG A 5 -29.15 -60.28 -56.91
N ALA A 6 -29.10 -59.05 -56.36
CA ALA A 6 -29.77 -58.30 -55.28
C ALA A 6 -29.17 -56.86 -55.24
N ALA A 7 -29.89 -55.90 -54.61
CA ALA A 7 -29.41 -54.63 -54.02
C ALA A 7 -29.06 -53.47 -54.99
N ALA A 8 -29.23 -52.17 -54.70
CA ALA A 8 -29.57 -51.43 -53.50
C ALA A 8 -30.10 -50.00 -53.82
N ILE A 9 -31.13 -49.58 -53.07
CA ILE A 9 -31.29 -48.35 -52.28
C ILE A 9 -31.14 -46.95 -52.94
N LEU A 10 -32.22 -46.18 -52.80
CA LEU A 10 -32.41 -44.73 -53.01
C LEU A 10 -31.34 -43.83 -52.36
N ALA A 11 -31.02 -42.71 -53.01
CA ALA A 11 -30.42 -41.54 -52.37
C ALA A 11 -31.19 -40.27 -52.76
N LEU A 12 -32.02 -39.78 -51.85
CA LEU A 12 -32.66 -38.47 -51.88
C LEU A 12 -32.37 -37.84 -50.52
N LEU A 13 -31.43 -36.89 -50.46
CA LEU A 13 -31.07 -36.15 -49.26
C LEU A 13 -31.28 -34.66 -49.55
N ALA A 14 -32.44 -34.18 -49.11
CA ALA A 14 -32.77 -32.76 -49.04
C ALA A 14 -31.95 -32.11 -47.91
N ILE A 15 -31.21 -31.06 -48.26
CA ILE A 15 -30.39 -30.27 -47.34
C ILE A 15 -31.33 -29.30 -46.59
N ALA A 16 -31.57 -29.56 -45.31
CA ALA A 16 -32.21 -28.60 -44.41
C ALA A 16 -31.13 -27.74 -43.73
N SER A 17 -31.05 -26.47 -44.11
CA SER A 17 -30.15 -25.49 -43.49
C SER A 17 -30.74 -24.99 -42.17
N VAL A 18 -30.15 -25.38 -41.04
CA VAL A 18 -30.44 -24.80 -39.73
C VAL A 18 -29.55 -23.57 -39.54
N VAL A 19 -30.16 -22.37 -39.57
CA VAL A 19 -29.51 -21.13 -39.13
C VAL A 19 -29.66 -21.05 -37.62
N ALA A 20 -28.64 -21.51 -36.89
CA ALA A 20 -28.53 -21.29 -35.46
C ALA A 20 -27.86 -19.94 -35.20
N SER A 21 -28.65 -18.92 -34.89
CA SER A 21 -28.14 -17.65 -34.36
C SER A 21 -27.62 -17.85 -32.94
N PHE A 22 -26.32 -18.11 -32.80
CA PHE A 22 -25.64 -18.02 -31.52
C PHE A 22 -25.36 -16.54 -31.22
N ALA A 23 -26.23 -15.91 -30.44
CA ALA A 23 -25.82 -14.75 -29.68
C ALA A 23 -24.79 -15.23 -28.64
N ALA A 24 -23.51 -15.11 -28.97
CA ALA A 24 -22.44 -15.36 -28.01
C ALA A 24 -22.66 -14.45 -26.80
N PRO A 25 -22.57 -14.96 -25.56
CA PRO A 25 -22.59 -14.09 -24.41
C PRO A 25 -21.39 -13.15 -24.55
N VAL A 26 -21.65 -11.85 -24.56
CA VAL A 26 -20.60 -10.84 -24.44
C VAL A 26 -19.96 -11.07 -23.08
N ALA A 27 -18.81 -11.73 -23.07
CA ALA A 27 -17.98 -11.86 -21.90
C ALA A 27 -17.64 -10.44 -21.45
N HIS A 28 -18.33 -9.95 -20.42
CA HIS A 28 -17.87 -8.79 -19.68
C HIS A 28 -16.48 -9.16 -19.20
N GLY A 29 -15.45 -8.52 -19.76
CA GLY A 29 -14.06 -8.81 -19.44
C GLY A 29 -13.92 -8.89 -17.93
N ALA A 30 -13.46 -10.03 -17.42
CA ALA A 30 -13.05 -10.12 -16.03
C ALA A 30 -12.01 -9.02 -15.83
N ASP A 31 -12.34 -7.95 -15.09
CA ASP A 31 -11.37 -6.88 -14.86
C ASP A 31 -10.07 -7.50 -14.40
N ALA A 32 -9.01 -7.21 -15.16
CA ALA A 32 -7.71 -7.79 -14.90
C ALA A 32 -7.23 -7.39 -13.51
N SER A 33 -6.51 -8.30 -12.85
CA SER A 33 -5.81 -7.98 -11.61
C SER A 33 -4.87 -6.79 -11.83
N PHE A 34 -4.74 -5.94 -10.82
CA PHE A 34 -3.99 -4.70 -10.90
C PHE A 34 -2.76 -4.75 -9.98
N ALA A 35 -1.63 -4.24 -10.45
CA ALA A 35 -0.43 -4.11 -9.65
C ALA A 35 0.28 -2.79 -9.94
N LEU A 36 0.82 -2.18 -8.89
CA LEU A 36 1.61 -0.95 -8.96
C LEU A 36 2.66 -0.96 -7.85
N ASP A 37 3.90 -0.62 -8.18
CA ASP A 37 4.96 -0.30 -7.24
C ASP A 37 5.65 0.97 -7.73
N VAL A 38 5.73 1.97 -6.86
CA VAL A 38 6.34 3.26 -7.19
C VAL A 38 7.82 3.34 -6.82
N SER A 39 8.36 2.32 -6.14
CA SER A 39 9.76 2.30 -5.73
C SER A 39 10.71 1.74 -6.79
N ARG A 40 11.98 2.05 -6.62
CA ARG A 40 13.13 1.53 -7.35
C ARG A 40 14.15 0.97 -6.37
N ARG A 41 15.05 0.12 -6.86
CA ARG A 41 16.10 -0.52 -6.05
C ARG A 41 16.95 0.48 -5.25
N GLY A 42 17.20 1.67 -5.81
CA GLY A 42 18.01 2.72 -5.18
C GLY A 42 17.35 3.40 -3.97
N ASP A 43 16.03 3.32 -3.84
CA ASP A 43 15.30 4.10 -2.85
C ASP A 43 15.50 3.59 -1.42
N PHE A 44 15.82 2.30 -1.28
CA PHE A 44 15.95 1.65 0.01
C PHE A 44 17.19 2.13 0.79
N VAL A 45 16.96 2.44 2.06
CA VAL A 45 18.00 2.64 3.08
C VAL A 45 17.65 1.88 4.35
N ALA A 46 18.63 1.20 4.92
CA ALA A 46 18.50 0.60 6.24
C ALA A 46 18.62 1.70 7.32
N GLN A 47 17.90 1.56 8.44
CA GLN A 47 18.11 2.41 9.60
C GLN A 47 19.53 2.22 10.14
N THR A 48 20.16 3.27 10.64
CA THR A 48 21.53 3.21 11.18
C THR A 48 21.55 2.58 12.58
N ASN A 49 20.52 2.83 13.39
CA ASN A 49 20.37 2.25 14.74
C ASN A 49 18.90 1.97 15.07
N LEU A 50 18.65 1.36 16.23
CA LEU A 50 17.33 0.85 16.63
C LEU A 50 16.25 1.92 16.91
N VAL A 51 16.57 3.21 16.84
CA VAL A 51 15.60 4.30 17.09
C VAL A 51 15.40 5.24 15.90
N GLN A 52 16.00 4.94 14.73
CA GLN A 52 15.89 5.76 13.51
C GLN A 52 14.92 5.23 12.44
N CYS A 53 14.00 4.32 12.79
CA CYS A 53 13.10 3.72 11.80
C CYS A 53 12.22 4.74 11.06
N VAL A 54 11.82 5.84 11.72
CA VAL A 54 11.05 6.92 11.08
C VAL A 54 11.94 7.75 10.15
N GLY A 55 13.14 8.15 10.58
CA GLY A 55 14.07 8.89 9.73
C GLY A 55 14.48 8.11 8.47
N ALA A 56 14.74 6.81 8.63
CA ALA A 56 15.00 5.91 7.50
C ALA A 56 13.78 5.79 6.57
N SER A 57 12.58 5.60 7.13
CA SER A 57 11.34 5.55 6.33
C SER A 57 11.07 6.87 5.60
N MET A 58 11.30 8.02 6.23
CA MET A 58 11.21 9.32 5.57
C MET A 58 12.19 9.43 4.41
N GLN A 59 13.43 8.98 4.60
CA GLN A 59 14.45 9.00 3.55
C GLN A 59 14.03 8.14 2.35
N MET A 60 13.54 6.92 2.58
CA MET A 60 13.02 6.06 1.51
C MET A 60 11.85 6.72 0.77
N MET A 61 10.90 7.30 1.51
CA MET A 61 9.75 7.99 0.89
C MET A 61 10.19 9.21 0.07
N LEU A 62 11.18 9.96 0.56
CA LEU A 62 11.77 11.10 -0.16
C LEU A 62 12.50 10.66 -1.43
N ASN A 63 13.20 9.52 -1.40
CA ASN A 63 13.86 8.97 -2.58
C ASN A 63 12.83 8.56 -3.64
N ILE A 64 11.78 7.84 -3.24
CA ILE A 64 10.68 7.43 -4.13
C ILE A 64 10.04 8.64 -4.84
N VAL A 65 9.84 9.76 -4.13
CA VAL A 65 9.23 10.97 -4.74
C VAL A 65 10.20 11.81 -5.59
N GLY A 66 11.48 11.43 -5.69
CA GLY A 66 12.43 12.04 -6.62
C GLY A 66 13.73 12.55 -6.03
N ARG A 67 14.07 12.21 -4.78
CA ARG A 67 15.42 12.41 -4.24
C ARG A 67 16.30 11.17 -4.50
N ASP A 68 17.60 11.31 -4.33
CA ASP A 68 18.54 10.19 -4.36
C ASP A 68 19.61 10.41 -3.28
N ASP A 69 19.21 10.26 -2.01
CA ASP A 69 20.12 10.39 -0.88
C ASP A 69 20.03 9.17 0.03
N ARG A 70 21.18 8.55 0.27
CA ARG A 70 21.34 7.32 1.05
C ARG A 70 22.27 7.47 2.24
N SER A 71 22.64 8.71 2.57
CA SER A 71 23.59 9.01 3.64
C SER A 71 22.98 8.84 5.03
N ALA A 72 23.82 8.36 5.96
CA ALA A 72 23.48 8.26 7.38
C ALA A 72 23.26 9.65 8.02
N SER A 73 23.96 10.68 7.53
CA SER A 73 23.83 12.06 8.03
C SER A 73 22.45 12.62 7.72
N THR A 74 21.93 12.42 6.50
CA THR A 74 20.55 12.78 6.15
C THR A 74 19.55 11.99 6.97
N GLN A 75 19.75 10.68 7.15
CA GLN A 75 18.87 9.88 7.99
C GLN A 75 18.74 10.44 9.41
N LEU A 76 19.86 10.83 10.03
CA LEU A 76 19.88 11.44 11.36
C LEU A 76 19.16 12.79 11.37
N LYS A 77 19.39 13.65 10.37
CA LYS A 77 18.68 14.94 10.23
C LYS A 77 17.16 14.74 10.13
N LEU A 78 16.72 13.80 9.29
CA LEU A 78 15.30 13.46 9.13
C LEU A 78 14.70 12.90 10.41
N GLN A 79 15.43 12.02 11.12
CA GLN A 79 14.98 11.49 12.40
C GLN A 79 14.84 12.60 13.46
N ASN A 80 15.78 13.54 13.50
CA ASN A 80 15.74 14.66 14.45
C ASN A 80 14.59 15.62 14.13
N LEU A 81 14.36 15.93 12.85
CA LEU A 81 13.21 16.72 12.41
C LEU A 81 11.89 16.04 12.79
N ALA A 82 11.73 14.75 12.48
CA ALA A 82 10.53 14.02 12.86
C ALA A 82 10.32 14.01 14.38
N ARG A 83 11.41 13.93 15.17
CA ARG A 83 11.32 13.98 16.63
C ARG A 83 10.92 15.36 17.14
N SER A 84 11.46 16.45 16.58
CA SER A 84 11.10 17.81 17.00
C SER A 84 9.65 18.16 16.67
N LEU A 85 9.12 17.62 15.57
CA LEU A 85 7.71 17.76 15.18
C LEU A 85 6.79 16.75 15.88
N SER A 86 7.33 15.81 16.66
CA SER A 86 6.53 14.88 17.43
C SER A 86 5.93 15.60 18.64
N PRO A 87 4.67 15.32 19.01
CA PRO A 87 4.13 15.84 20.24
C PRO A 87 4.89 15.30 21.45
N ALA A 88 4.95 16.14 22.48
CA ALA A 88 5.51 15.81 23.78
C ALA A 88 4.93 14.50 24.30
N ARG A 89 5.79 13.71 24.96
CA ARG A 89 5.32 12.50 25.62
C ARG A 89 4.58 12.89 26.90
N PRO A 90 3.46 12.23 27.22
CA PRO A 90 2.75 12.53 28.47
C PRO A 90 3.53 12.19 29.75
N ASP A 91 4.58 11.36 29.64
CA ASP A 91 5.49 11.07 30.77
C ASP A 91 6.64 12.08 30.91
N GLY A 92 6.62 13.19 30.15
CA GLY A 92 7.65 14.24 30.19
C GLY A 92 9.02 13.85 29.63
N LYS A 93 9.24 12.58 29.27
CA LYS A 93 10.54 12.11 28.78
C LYS A 93 10.76 12.53 27.33
N VAL A 94 12.03 12.73 26.96
CA VAL A 94 12.42 12.93 25.55
C VAL A 94 12.20 11.62 24.78
N ARG A 95 11.54 11.69 23.63
CA ARG A 95 11.31 10.54 22.77
C ARG A 95 12.60 10.10 22.09
N LYS A 96 12.94 8.81 22.17
CA LYS A 96 14.12 8.27 21.45
C LYS A 96 13.88 8.21 19.93
N GLY A 97 12.75 7.64 19.49
CA GLY A 97 12.30 7.67 18.10
C GLY A 97 11.52 8.93 17.73
N ALA A 98 10.63 8.84 16.75
CA ALA A 98 9.64 9.87 16.39
C ALA A 98 8.22 9.28 16.37
N SER A 99 7.21 10.15 16.43
CA SER A 99 5.80 9.77 16.25
C SER A 99 5.41 9.80 14.78
N VAL A 100 4.23 9.23 14.47
CA VAL A 100 3.62 9.37 13.14
C VAL A 100 3.28 10.81 12.78
N VAL A 101 2.91 11.65 13.76
CA VAL A 101 2.69 13.09 13.53
C VAL A 101 3.96 13.74 13.01
N GLY A 102 5.08 13.53 13.70
CA GLY A 102 6.35 14.08 13.27
C GLY A 102 6.82 13.55 11.93
N TRP A 103 6.46 12.30 11.59
CA TRP A 103 6.70 11.73 10.27
C TRP A 103 5.90 12.45 9.18
N SER A 104 4.57 12.57 9.32
CA SER A 104 3.73 13.22 8.30
C SER A 104 4.09 14.70 8.15
N GLU A 105 4.25 15.41 9.26
CA GLU A 105 4.63 16.84 9.25
C GLU A 105 6.02 17.05 8.67
N GLY A 106 6.98 16.17 9.01
CA GLY A 106 8.32 16.24 8.44
C GLY A 106 8.32 16.06 6.92
N LEU A 107 7.55 15.11 6.39
CA LEU A 107 7.41 14.93 4.94
C LEU A 107 6.78 16.15 4.27
N ASN A 108 5.78 16.77 4.93
CA ASN A 108 5.13 17.97 4.43
C ASN A 108 6.09 19.17 4.39
N GLN A 109 6.83 19.42 5.48
CA GLN A 109 7.82 20.50 5.54
C GLN A 109 8.96 20.33 4.53
N LEU A 110 9.30 19.09 4.18
CA LEU A 110 10.34 18.78 3.20
C LEU A 110 9.85 18.82 1.74
N GLY A 111 8.59 19.21 1.50
CA GLY A 111 8.02 19.32 0.15
C GLY A 111 7.61 17.98 -0.48
N ALA A 112 7.63 16.87 0.26
CA ALA A 112 7.15 15.57 -0.23
C ALA A 112 5.61 15.48 -0.23
N GLY A 113 4.97 16.38 0.52
CA GLY A 113 3.55 16.42 0.79
C GLY A 113 2.61 16.64 -0.41
N PRO A 114 1.29 16.64 -0.14
CA PRO A 114 0.73 16.60 1.21
C PRO A 114 0.52 15.15 1.70
N TYR A 115 0.85 14.92 2.98
CA TYR A 115 0.67 13.70 3.75
C TYR A 115 -0.19 13.98 4.99
N ARG A 116 -0.98 12.99 5.39
CA ARG A 116 -1.82 13.07 6.60
C ARG A 116 -1.83 11.75 7.35
N LEU A 117 -2.23 11.81 8.62
CA LEU A 117 -2.50 10.61 9.39
C LEU A 117 -3.87 10.03 9.03
N VAL A 118 -3.90 8.71 8.86
CA VAL A 118 -5.14 7.96 8.68
C VAL A 118 -5.12 6.77 9.62
N GLY A 119 -6.25 6.54 10.28
CA GLY A 119 -6.52 5.35 11.07
C GLY A 119 -7.62 4.56 10.36
N ALA A 120 -7.45 3.25 10.29
CA ALA A 120 -8.47 2.32 9.80
C ALA A 120 -8.80 1.29 10.88
N SER A 121 -10.05 0.84 10.89
CA SER A 121 -10.56 -0.12 11.87
C SER A 121 -10.12 -1.56 11.57
N THR A 122 -9.90 -1.88 10.29
CA THR A 122 -9.51 -3.21 9.82
C THR A 122 -8.27 -3.15 8.93
N LEU A 123 -7.59 -4.29 8.79
CA LEU A 123 -6.43 -4.42 7.90
C LEU A 123 -6.84 -4.19 6.44
N ASP A 124 -7.98 -4.73 6.01
CA ASP A 124 -8.47 -4.59 4.64
C ASP A 124 -8.80 -3.12 4.29
N GLU A 125 -9.46 -2.41 5.21
CA GLU A 125 -9.72 -0.96 5.07
C GLU A 125 -8.40 -0.19 4.97
N ALA A 126 -7.44 -0.49 5.86
CA ALA A 126 -6.14 0.17 5.86
C ALA A 126 -5.42 0.01 4.51
N LEU A 127 -5.35 -1.23 4.01
CA LEU A 127 -4.70 -1.54 2.74
C LEU A 127 -5.46 -0.96 1.55
N GLY A 128 -6.80 -0.93 1.59
CA GLY A 128 -7.62 -0.28 0.57
C GLY A 128 -7.33 1.23 0.48
N VAL A 129 -7.28 1.92 1.62
CA VAL A 129 -6.90 3.34 1.68
C VAL A 129 -5.48 3.55 1.14
N ALA A 130 -4.52 2.73 1.56
CA ALA A 130 -3.13 2.85 1.12
C ALA A 130 -2.99 2.63 -0.39
N ALA A 131 -3.60 1.57 -0.93
CA ALA A 131 -3.56 1.26 -2.37
C ALA A 131 -4.17 2.38 -3.21
N ARG A 132 -5.34 2.90 -2.80
CA ARG A 132 -5.99 4.03 -3.49
C ARG A 132 -5.13 5.28 -3.45
N ALA A 133 -4.48 5.57 -2.32
CA ALA A 133 -3.59 6.71 -2.18
C ALA A 133 -2.35 6.60 -3.07
N ILE A 134 -1.68 5.44 -3.08
CA ILE A 134 -0.52 5.18 -3.97
C ILE A 134 -0.94 5.34 -5.42
N ARG A 135 -2.07 4.72 -5.81
CA ARG A 135 -2.59 4.78 -7.18
C ARG A 135 -2.92 6.21 -7.63
N LEU A 136 -3.51 7.02 -6.74
CA LEU A 136 -3.92 8.39 -7.04
C LEU A 136 -2.73 9.36 -7.08
N THR A 137 -1.74 9.17 -6.22
CA THR A 137 -0.68 10.17 -5.99
C THR A 137 0.65 9.79 -6.61
N ALA A 138 0.84 8.52 -6.96
CA ALA A 138 2.15 7.93 -7.28
C ALA A 138 3.19 8.12 -6.17
N LYS A 139 2.74 8.19 -4.90
CA LYS A 139 3.59 8.38 -3.73
C LYS A 139 3.42 7.21 -2.74
N PRO A 140 4.46 6.86 -1.98
CA PRO A 140 4.41 5.74 -1.04
C PRO A 140 3.63 6.10 0.23
N VAL A 141 3.23 5.08 0.99
CA VAL A 141 2.50 5.18 2.27
C VAL A 141 3.39 4.70 3.42
N GLY A 142 3.42 5.43 4.52
CA GLY A 142 4.06 4.97 5.76
C GLY A 142 3.11 4.11 6.60
N LEU A 143 3.59 2.99 7.14
CA LEU A 143 2.82 2.06 7.96
C LEU A 143 3.38 2.00 9.39
N LEU A 144 2.54 2.22 10.39
CA LEU A 144 2.91 2.12 11.79
C LEU A 144 2.83 0.68 12.28
N MET A 145 3.98 0.01 12.32
CA MET A 145 4.09 -1.42 12.58
C MET A 145 4.16 -1.77 14.07
N TRP A 146 3.88 -3.04 14.37
CA TRP A 146 4.09 -3.68 15.66
C TRP A 146 3.48 -2.87 16.82
N GLN A 147 2.21 -2.51 16.65
CA GLN A 147 1.42 -1.76 17.63
C GLN A 147 1.96 -0.36 17.95
N GLY A 148 2.70 0.28 17.03
CA GLY A 148 3.28 1.60 17.25
C GLY A 148 4.76 1.61 17.61
N ARG A 149 5.46 0.49 17.45
CA ARG A 149 6.87 0.35 17.84
C ARG A 149 7.85 0.44 16.69
N HIS A 150 7.37 0.42 15.45
CA HIS A 150 8.22 0.43 14.27
C HIS A 150 7.54 1.07 13.05
N ALA A 151 8.29 1.36 12.00
CA ALA A 151 7.83 2.04 10.80
C ALA A 151 8.32 1.29 9.57
N TRP A 152 7.42 0.95 8.65
CA TRP A 152 7.74 0.45 7.30
C TRP A 152 7.13 1.37 6.25
N VAL A 153 7.61 1.26 5.01
CA VAL A 153 7.02 1.95 3.85
C VAL A 153 6.35 0.93 2.95
N MET A 154 5.11 1.20 2.56
CA MET A 154 4.41 0.52 1.48
C MET A 154 4.59 1.32 0.19
N SER A 155 5.36 0.77 -0.74
CA SER A 155 5.64 1.40 -2.04
C SER A 155 4.73 0.90 -3.15
N GLY A 156 4.06 -0.24 -2.94
CA GLY A 156 3.23 -0.85 -3.96
C GLY A 156 2.20 -1.82 -3.42
N PHE A 157 1.36 -2.31 -4.31
CA PHE A 157 0.31 -3.28 -4.02
C PHE A 157 -0.05 -4.13 -5.24
N ARG A 158 -0.72 -5.25 -4.95
CA ARG A 158 -1.52 -6.02 -5.90
C ARG A 158 -2.96 -6.02 -5.43
N ALA A 159 -3.89 -5.94 -6.37
CA ALA A 159 -5.32 -5.92 -6.11
C ALA A 159 -6.09 -6.74 -7.14
N THR A 160 -7.32 -7.09 -6.80
CA THR A 160 -8.21 -7.80 -7.71
C THR A 160 -8.58 -6.98 -8.94
N ARG A 161 -8.58 -5.64 -8.86
CA ARG A 161 -8.94 -4.66 -9.90
C ARG A 161 -8.24 -3.31 -9.64
N ASP A 162 -8.24 -2.37 -10.59
CA ASP A 162 -7.69 -1.00 -10.38
C ASP A 162 -8.52 -0.28 -9.29
N PRO A 163 -7.89 0.20 -8.19
CA PRO A 163 -8.59 0.95 -7.15
C PRO A 163 -9.35 2.18 -7.64
N LEU A 164 -8.98 2.78 -8.79
CA LEU A 164 -9.66 3.94 -9.36
C LEU A 164 -10.72 3.60 -10.41
N GLY A 165 -10.99 2.31 -10.68
CA GLY A 165 -11.92 1.86 -11.72
C GLY A 165 -13.42 2.02 -11.41
N GLY A 166 -13.78 2.59 -10.25
CA GLY A 166 -15.19 2.82 -9.86
C GLY A 166 -15.94 1.60 -9.31
N LEU A 167 -15.34 0.40 -9.37
CA LEU A 167 -15.86 -0.83 -8.76
C LEU A 167 -15.10 -1.20 -7.48
N ASP A 168 -15.68 -2.10 -6.68
CA ASP A 168 -15.03 -2.65 -5.50
C ASP A 168 -13.77 -3.46 -5.86
N PHE A 169 -12.74 -3.29 -5.05
CA PHE A 169 -11.47 -4.01 -5.19
C PHE A 169 -11.00 -4.53 -3.83
N LYS A 170 -10.19 -5.59 -3.86
CA LYS A 170 -9.49 -6.11 -2.68
C LYS A 170 -8.00 -6.10 -2.92
N VAL A 171 -7.24 -5.62 -1.94
CA VAL A 171 -5.77 -5.75 -1.94
C VAL A 171 -5.42 -7.19 -1.60
N THR A 172 -4.51 -7.79 -2.37
CA THR A 172 -4.07 -9.18 -2.19
C THR A 172 -2.62 -9.27 -1.72
N ALA A 173 -1.81 -8.25 -2.00
CA ALA A 173 -0.44 -8.14 -1.52
C ALA A 173 0.04 -6.67 -1.47
N ALA A 174 1.08 -6.42 -0.69
CA ALA A 174 1.76 -5.13 -0.58
C ALA A 174 3.26 -5.28 -0.87
N THR A 175 3.86 -4.32 -1.56
CA THR A 175 5.32 -4.20 -1.70
C THR A 175 5.87 -3.32 -0.59
N LEU A 176 6.85 -3.83 0.16
CA LEU A 176 7.25 -3.27 1.44
C LEU A 176 8.74 -2.97 1.52
N LEU A 177 9.07 -1.93 2.30
CA LEU A 177 10.44 -1.55 2.67
C LEU A 177 10.51 -1.47 4.20
N ASP A 178 11.19 -2.43 4.82
CA ASP A 178 11.48 -2.43 6.25
C ASP A 178 12.87 -1.83 6.51
N PRO A 179 12.98 -0.63 7.15
CA PRO A 179 14.28 -0.05 7.45
C PRO A 179 15.10 -0.89 8.44
N LEU A 180 14.51 -1.84 9.17
CA LEU A 180 15.27 -2.72 10.05
C LEU A 180 16.09 -3.75 9.28
N TYR A 181 15.69 -4.12 8.06
CA TYR A 181 16.42 -5.06 7.22
C TYR A 181 17.88 -4.60 7.02
N PRO A 182 18.88 -5.50 7.11
CA PRO A 182 18.77 -6.97 7.24
C PRO A 182 18.68 -7.48 8.70
N ARG A 183 18.54 -6.60 9.69
CA ARG A 183 18.42 -7.02 11.10
C ARG A 183 17.08 -7.69 11.38
N VAL A 184 17.08 -8.55 12.38
CA VAL A 184 15.91 -9.32 12.83
C VAL A 184 15.43 -8.78 14.17
N SER A 185 14.12 -8.55 14.28
CA SER A 185 13.51 -8.17 15.56
C SER A 185 13.42 -9.41 16.45
N PRO A 186 13.99 -9.39 17.68
CA PRO A 186 13.91 -10.55 18.57
C PRO A 186 12.46 -10.85 19.01
N ARG A 187 11.57 -9.83 18.99
CA ARG A 187 10.16 -9.98 19.38
C ARG A 187 9.23 -10.23 18.20
N TRP A 188 9.51 -9.65 17.04
CA TRP A 188 8.59 -9.63 15.89
C TRP A 188 9.12 -10.38 14.67
N GLY A 189 10.28 -11.03 14.80
CA GLY A 189 10.91 -11.80 13.74
C GLY A 189 11.54 -10.93 12.65
N ARG A 190 11.74 -11.57 11.49
CA ARG A 190 12.34 -10.95 10.32
C ARG A 190 11.26 -10.17 9.55
N GLY A 191 11.57 -8.93 9.16
CA GLY A 191 10.76 -8.16 8.21
C GLY A 191 11.10 -8.49 6.75
N PRO A 192 10.34 -7.94 5.79
CA PRO A 192 10.54 -8.18 4.36
C PRO A 192 11.93 -7.75 3.90
N ARG A 193 12.46 -8.43 2.87
CA ARG A 193 13.55 -7.88 2.07
C ARG A 193 13.07 -6.58 1.38
N PRO A 194 13.97 -5.65 1.02
CA PRO A 194 13.60 -4.45 0.31
C PRO A 194 12.86 -4.77 -1.00
N GLY A 195 11.64 -4.27 -1.15
CA GLY A 195 10.80 -4.49 -2.34
C GLY A 195 10.11 -5.85 -2.36
N GLU A 196 10.12 -6.60 -1.24
CA GLU A 196 9.42 -7.88 -1.16
C GLU A 196 7.91 -7.66 -1.20
N VAL A 197 7.24 -8.49 -2.01
CA VAL A 197 5.78 -8.55 -2.11
C VAL A 197 5.27 -9.52 -1.05
N MET A 198 4.51 -9.00 -0.08
CA MET A 198 3.96 -9.75 1.04
C MET A 198 2.45 -9.88 0.92
N THR A 199 1.91 -11.09 1.15
CA THR A 199 0.45 -11.31 1.18
C THR A 199 -0.19 -10.57 2.35
N VAL A 200 -1.48 -10.25 2.24
CA VAL A 200 -2.23 -9.59 3.34
C VAL A 200 -2.13 -10.38 4.65
N ALA A 201 -2.27 -11.70 4.59
CA ALA A 201 -2.19 -12.57 5.77
C ALA A 201 -0.79 -12.53 6.45
N ALA A 202 0.29 -12.49 5.66
CA ALA A 202 1.64 -12.35 6.21
C ALA A 202 1.86 -10.95 6.80
N LEU A 203 1.40 -9.91 6.10
CA LEU A 203 1.49 -8.52 6.58
C LEU A 203 0.72 -8.31 7.88
N GLY A 204 -0.47 -8.93 8.03
CA GLY A 204 -1.28 -8.85 9.23
C GLY A 204 -0.61 -9.38 10.50
N LYS A 205 0.48 -10.14 10.39
CA LYS A 205 1.31 -10.55 11.55
C LYS A 205 2.21 -9.42 12.06
N HIS A 206 2.48 -8.41 11.23
CA HIS A 206 3.38 -7.29 11.52
C HIS A 206 2.66 -5.95 11.62
N PHE A 207 1.73 -5.67 10.69
CA PHE A 207 0.91 -4.48 10.74
C PHE A 207 -0.25 -4.73 11.68
N LEU A 208 -0.04 -4.36 12.94
CA LEU A 208 -0.99 -4.60 14.04
C LEU A 208 -1.56 -3.27 14.50
N PRO A 209 -2.82 -3.23 14.96
CA PRO A 209 -3.42 -2.03 15.51
C PRO A 209 -2.54 -1.38 16.58
N ARG A 210 -2.42 -0.05 16.51
CA ARG A 210 -1.65 0.71 17.49
C ARG A 210 -2.20 0.46 18.87
N ARG A 211 -1.32 0.15 19.83
CA ARG A 211 -1.73 -0.04 21.22
C ARG A 211 -2.33 1.26 21.77
N ALA A 212 -3.57 1.19 22.24
CA ALA A 212 -4.17 2.24 23.06
C ALA A 212 -3.45 2.29 24.41
N GLY A 213 -3.20 3.48 24.94
CA GLY A 213 -2.59 3.64 26.25
C GLY A 213 -3.22 4.82 26.99
N PRO A 214 -3.38 4.73 28.32
CA PRO A 214 -4.01 5.79 29.13
C PRO A 214 -3.21 7.10 29.10
N SER A 215 -1.94 7.04 28.67
CA SER A 215 -1.04 8.18 28.52
C SER A 215 -0.75 8.50 27.05
N ALA A 216 -1.69 8.26 26.14
CA ALA A 216 -1.59 8.77 24.78
C ALA A 216 -1.95 10.26 24.78
N ASN A 217 -1.14 11.10 24.13
CA ASN A 217 -1.49 12.51 24.00
C ASN A 217 -2.76 12.66 23.13
N VAL A 218 -3.48 13.77 23.26
CA VAL A 218 -4.75 14.02 22.56
C VAL A 218 -4.69 13.78 21.04
N TRP A 219 -3.56 14.04 20.41
CA TRP A 219 -3.36 13.82 18.97
C TRP A 219 -3.25 12.34 18.57
N LEU A 220 -2.89 11.46 19.51
CA LEU A 220 -2.73 10.02 19.28
C LEU A 220 -3.79 9.17 20.00
N SER A 221 -4.64 9.76 20.84
CA SER A 221 -5.68 9.05 21.58
C SER A 221 -6.73 8.47 20.62
N GLY A 222 -7.12 9.23 19.58
CA GLY A 222 -8.05 8.79 18.54
C GLY A 222 -7.55 7.64 17.66
N PHE A 223 -6.26 7.30 17.73
CA PHE A 223 -5.66 6.20 16.96
C PHE A 223 -5.40 4.94 17.79
N GLY A 224 -5.84 4.88 19.05
CA GLY A 224 -5.79 3.65 19.85
C GLY A 224 -6.66 2.57 19.22
N GLY A 225 -6.12 1.36 19.01
CA GLY A 225 -6.85 0.25 18.42
C GLY A 225 -7.01 0.31 16.90
N MET A 226 -6.39 1.27 16.22
CA MET A 226 -6.48 1.42 14.75
C MET A 226 -5.19 1.01 14.04
N TYR A 227 -5.32 0.63 12.76
CA TYR A 227 -4.22 0.52 11.82
C TYR A 227 -3.83 1.93 11.36
N VAL A 228 -2.65 2.41 11.78
CA VAL A 228 -2.25 3.81 11.57
C VAL A 228 -1.27 3.93 10.43
N MET A 229 -1.51 4.92 9.57
CA MET A 229 -0.75 5.16 8.35
C MET A 229 -0.43 6.64 8.16
N VAL A 230 0.65 6.91 7.43
CA VAL A 230 1.01 8.22 6.88
C VAL A 230 0.72 8.20 5.38
N VAL A 231 -0.38 8.83 4.98
CA VAL A 231 -1.00 8.63 3.66
C VAL A 231 -0.89 9.90 2.81
N PRO A 232 -0.38 9.82 1.56
CA PRO A 232 -0.38 10.95 0.65
C PRO A 232 -1.79 11.22 0.13
N TYR A 233 -2.10 12.47 -0.19
CA TYR A 233 -3.39 12.82 -0.78
C TYR A 233 -3.25 13.89 -1.85
N ARG A 234 -4.31 14.07 -2.67
CA ARG A 234 -4.43 15.22 -3.56
C ARG A 234 -5.32 16.26 -2.89
N MET A 235 -4.89 17.52 -2.91
CA MET A 235 -5.78 18.63 -2.62
C MET A 235 -6.68 18.85 -3.84
N ILE A 236 -8.00 18.81 -3.63
CA ILE A 236 -8.94 19.26 -4.65
C ILE A 236 -8.84 20.79 -4.64
N ARG A 237 -8.23 21.39 -5.67
CA ARG A 237 -8.33 22.84 -5.85
C ARG A 237 -9.75 23.13 -6.30
N HIS A 238 -10.59 23.68 -5.42
CA HIS A 238 -11.78 24.36 -5.88
C HIS A 238 -11.32 25.55 -6.71
N GLY A 239 -11.68 25.53 -8.01
CA GLY A 239 -11.40 26.65 -8.90
C GLY A 239 -11.98 27.91 -8.28
N SER A 240 -11.13 28.87 -7.95
CA SER A 240 -11.57 30.23 -7.65
C SER A 240 -12.30 30.73 -8.89
N ALA A 241 -13.63 30.81 -8.79
CA ALA A 241 -14.44 31.55 -9.74
C ALA A 241 -13.83 32.95 -9.85
N ARG A 242 -13.29 33.28 -11.02
CA ARG A 242 -13.03 34.67 -11.37
C ARG A 242 -14.39 35.35 -11.26
N ARG A 243 -14.56 36.22 -10.27
CA ARG A 243 -15.68 37.17 -10.28
C ARG A 243 -15.41 38.14 -11.45
N PRO A 244 -16.44 38.45 -12.25
CA PRO A 244 -16.33 39.44 -13.32
C PRO A 244 -15.94 40.81 -12.78
#